data_AF-A0A9Q0YRM8-F1
#
_entry.id   AF-A0A9Q0YRM8-F1
#
_cell.length_a   1.000
_cell.length_b   1.000
_cell.length_c   1.000
_cell.angle_alpha   90.00
_cell.angle_beta   90.00
_cell.angle_gamma   90.00
#
_symmetry.space_group_name_H-M   'P 1'
#
loop_
_entity.id
_entity.type
_entity.pdbx_description
1 polymer ?
#
loop_
_entity_poly.entity_id
_entity_poly.type
_entity_poly.pdbx_seq_one_letter_code
_entity_poly.pdbx_strand_id
1 'polypeptide(L)'
;MVENMDGQAMRRLLPRLADRQPGLFLDIWELQPRAEGPAHQAQPHWCLCGKCLDMPIAEEELCCAGGQDNCLSDEPEMNALVRDLGVLALRTIHEIFGM
;
A
#
# COMPACT_ATOMS: atom_id res chain seq x y z
N MET A 1 21.04 4.92 -24.31
CA MET A 1 20.51 6.31 -24.33
C MET A 1 20.08 6.78 -22.94
N VAL A 2 19.34 5.97 -22.17
CA VAL A 2 19.00 6.28 -20.77
C VAL A 2 20.24 6.25 -19.84
N GLU A 3 21.20 5.36 -20.10
CA GLU A 3 22.40 5.18 -19.26
C GLU A 3 23.35 6.38 -19.18
N ASN A 4 23.25 7.34 -20.11
CA ASN A 4 24.04 8.58 -20.11
C ASN A 4 23.22 9.82 -19.72
N MET A 5 21.98 9.63 -19.26
CA MET A 5 21.08 10.72 -18.89
C MET A 5 21.43 11.25 -17.50
N ASP A 6 21.67 12.56 -17.39
CA ASP A 6 21.92 13.17 -16.09
C ASP A 6 20.64 13.21 -15.22
N GLY A 7 20.82 13.25 -13.90
CA GLY A 7 19.71 13.21 -12.96
C GLY A 7 18.76 14.41 -13.05
N GLN A 8 19.21 15.54 -13.60
CA GLN A 8 18.38 16.74 -13.74
C GLN A 8 17.46 16.62 -14.98
N ALA A 9 17.97 16.06 -16.07
CA ALA A 9 17.19 15.68 -17.24
C ALA A 9 16.13 14.63 -16.87
N MET A 10 16.50 13.64 -16.06
CA MET A 10 15.57 12.63 -15.55
C MET A 10 14.42 13.25 -14.74
N ARG A 11 14.74 14.12 -13.77
CA ARG A 11 13.73 14.82 -12.94
C ARG A 11 12.77 15.70 -13.75
N ARG A 12 13.20 16.22 -14.91
CA ARG A 12 12.32 16.99 -15.81
C ARG A 12 11.45 16.10 -16.69
N LEU A 13 11.88 14.88 -16.98
CA LEU A 13 11.16 13.93 -17.83
C LEU A 13 10.10 13.13 -17.07
N LEU A 14 10.39 12.74 -15.82
CA LEU A 14 9.47 11.93 -15.01
C LEU A 14 8.06 12.53 -14.89
N PRO A 15 7.86 13.84 -14.61
CA PRO A 15 6.52 14.44 -14.57
C PRO A 15 5.79 14.38 -15.91
N ARG A 16 6.52 14.46 -17.02
CA ARG A 16 5.94 14.43 -18.37
C ARG A 16 5.54 13.02 -18.80
N LEU A 17 6.25 12.01 -18.30
CA LEU A 17 5.92 10.61 -18.51
C LEU A 17 4.74 10.19 -17.64
N ALA A 18 4.75 10.63 -16.38
CA ALA A 18 3.66 10.56 -15.43
C ALA A 18 2.32 11.08 -16.00
N ASP A 19 2.32 12.29 -16.57
CA ASP A 19 1.12 12.88 -17.18
C ASP A 19 0.60 12.08 -18.38
N ARG A 20 1.51 11.44 -19.14
CA ARG A 20 1.17 10.72 -20.37
C ARG A 20 0.78 9.27 -20.14
N GLN A 21 1.34 8.65 -19.11
CA GLN A 21 1.13 7.26 -18.77
C GLN A 21 1.19 7.11 -17.24
N PRO A 22 0.07 7.41 -16.55
CA PRO A 22 0.01 7.38 -15.08
C PRO A 22 0.35 6.01 -14.49
N GLY A 23 0.14 4.92 -15.24
CA GLY A 23 0.49 3.57 -14.82
C GLY A 23 1.98 3.35 -14.52
N LEU A 24 2.88 4.16 -15.10
CA LEU A 24 4.32 4.10 -14.80
C LEU A 24 4.65 4.37 -13.33
N PHE A 25 3.81 5.12 -12.62
CA PHE A 25 4.00 5.32 -11.19
C PHE A 25 3.80 4.03 -10.40
N LEU A 26 2.85 3.18 -10.82
CA LEU A 26 2.61 1.90 -10.19
C LEU A 26 3.80 0.96 -10.43
N ASP A 27 4.30 0.91 -11.67
CA ASP A 27 5.51 0.13 -12.01
C ASP A 27 6.72 0.56 -11.16
N ILE A 28 6.95 1.87 -10.99
CA ILE A 28 8.04 2.41 -10.16
C ILE A 28 7.83 2.10 -8.68
N TRP A 29 6.57 2.10 -8.24
CA TRP A 29 6.21 1.79 -6.85
C TRP A 29 6.42 0.31 -6.53
N GLU A 30 6.07 -0.59 -7.45
CA GLU A 30 6.32 -2.04 -7.31
C GLU A 30 7.82 -2.37 -7.25
N LEU A 31 8.67 -1.55 -7.86
CA LEU A 31 10.13 -1.68 -7.76
C LEU A 31 10.69 -1.26 -6.40
N GLN A 32 9.91 -0.63 -5.53
CA GLN A 32 10.36 -0.32 -4.17
C GLN A 32 10.47 -1.61 -3.38
N PRO A 33 11.58 -1.84 -2.65
CA PRO A 33 11.66 -2.96 -1.72
C PRO A 33 10.49 -2.85 -0.75
N ARG A 34 9.66 -3.89 -0.70
CA ARG A 34 8.55 -3.97 0.24
C ARG A 34 9.16 -3.80 1.63
N ALA A 35 8.87 -2.68 2.29
CA ALA A 35 9.39 -2.44 3.63
C ALA A 35 9.05 -3.66 4.48
N GLU A 36 10.08 -4.29 5.06
CA GLU A 36 9.86 -5.31 6.07
C GLU A 36 9.00 -4.65 7.15
N GLY A 37 7.85 -5.26 7.43
CA GLY A 37 6.90 -4.74 8.42
C GLY A 37 7.63 -4.49 9.75
N PRO A 38 7.09 -3.59 10.61
CA PRO A 38 7.71 -3.30 11.89
C PRO A 38 8.07 -4.60 12.62
N ALA A 39 9.32 -4.70 13.08
CA ALA A 39 9.83 -5.86 13.80
C ALA A 39 8.86 -6.23 14.93
N HIS A 40 8.53 -7.52 15.03
CA HIS A 40 7.52 -8.10 15.93
C HIS A 40 7.37 -7.32 17.25
N GLN A 41 6.41 -6.41 17.28
CA GLN A 41 5.97 -5.78 18.52
C GLN A 41 5.25 -6.85 19.34
N ALA A 42 5.36 -6.76 20.67
CA ALA A 42 4.60 -7.65 21.55
C ALA A 42 3.11 -7.55 21.21
N GLN A 43 2.44 -8.70 21.13
CA GLN A 43 1.01 -8.74 20.80
C GLN A 43 0.21 -7.95 21.84
N PRO A 44 -0.66 -7.01 21.44
CA PRO A 44 -1.52 -6.30 22.38
C PRO A 44 -2.46 -7.27 23.10
N HIS A 45 -2.73 -7.00 24.37
CA HIS A 45 -3.60 -7.84 25.21
C HIS A 45 -5.07 -7.90 24.73
N TRP A 46 -5.51 -6.89 23.99
CA TRP A 46 -6.85 -6.81 23.38
C TRP A 46 -6.94 -7.52 22.02
N CYS A 47 -5.82 -8.03 21.48
CA CYS A 47 -5.81 -8.70 20.20
C CYS A 47 -6.17 -10.19 20.31
N LEU A 48 -7.14 -10.62 19.51
CA LEU A 48 -7.53 -12.03 19.39
C LEU A 48 -7.02 -12.70 18.10
N CYS A 49 -6.74 -11.92 17.05
CA CYS A 49 -6.35 -12.45 15.74
C CYS A 49 -4.85 -12.64 15.55
N GLY A 50 -4.01 -12.17 16.47
CA GLY A 50 -2.55 -12.29 16.39
C GLY A 50 -1.87 -11.34 15.39
N LYS A 51 -2.59 -10.36 14.83
CA LYS A 51 -2.06 -9.45 13.79
C LYS A 51 -2.23 -7.96 14.06
N CYS A 52 -2.86 -7.59 15.18
CA CYS A 52 -2.97 -6.18 15.57
C CYS A 52 -1.64 -5.64 16.11
N LEU A 53 -1.45 -4.33 15.95
CA LEU A 53 -0.34 -3.57 16.53
C LEU A 53 -0.84 -2.76 17.73
N ASP A 54 0.08 -2.33 18.58
CA ASP A 54 -0.25 -1.41 19.68
C ASP A 54 -0.64 -0.05 19.10
N MET A 55 -1.70 0.56 19.65
CA MET A 55 -2.27 1.79 19.11
C MET A 55 -2.12 2.95 20.13
N PRO A 56 -1.92 4.20 19.66
CA PRO A 56 -1.63 5.33 20.53
C PRO A 56 -2.82 5.80 21.37
N ILE A 57 -4.05 5.52 20.93
CA ILE A 57 -5.28 5.88 21.64
C ILE A 57 -6.22 4.68 21.79
N ALA A 58 -6.97 4.64 22.89
CA ALA A 58 -7.83 3.52 23.27
C ALA A 58 -8.95 3.27 22.25
N GLU A 59 -9.46 4.31 21.60
CA GLU A 59 -10.50 4.21 20.57
C GLU A 59 -10.04 3.43 19.33
N GLU A 60 -8.72 3.35 19.10
CA GLU A 60 -8.11 2.61 17.99
C GLU A 60 -7.77 1.16 18.34
N GLU A 61 -7.93 0.74 19.61
CA GLU A 61 -7.68 -0.64 20.08
C GLU A 61 -8.78 -1.62 19.62
N LEU A 62 -8.90 -1.78 18.31
CA LEU A 62 -9.93 -2.60 17.66
C LEU A 62 -9.33 -3.85 17.03
N CYS A 63 -9.85 -5.00 17.42
CA CYS A 63 -9.51 -6.29 16.82
C CYS A 63 -10.65 -6.79 15.93
N CYS A 64 -10.31 -7.41 14.78
CA CYS A 64 -11.29 -8.07 13.92
C CYS A 64 -11.94 -9.32 14.53
N ALA A 65 -11.46 -9.77 15.69
CA ALA A 65 -11.99 -10.88 16.50
C ALA A 65 -12.08 -12.26 15.82
N GLY A 66 -11.48 -12.44 14.64
CA GLY A 66 -11.56 -13.68 13.89
C GLY A 66 -10.76 -14.88 14.44
N GLY A 67 -9.97 -14.71 15.50
CA GLY A 67 -9.04 -15.75 15.97
C GLY A 67 -7.78 -15.86 15.11
N GLN A 68 -6.81 -16.70 15.52
CA GLN A 68 -5.46 -16.72 14.94
C GLN A 68 -5.43 -17.12 13.47
N ASP A 69 -6.30 -18.05 13.05
CA ASP A 69 -6.31 -18.61 11.69
C ASP A 69 -7.32 -17.91 10.75
N ASN A 70 -8.08 -16.94 11.25
CA ASN A 70 -9.19 -16.32 10.50
C ASN A 70 -9.18 -14.80 10.68
N CYS A 71 -8.00 -14.20 10.60
CA CYS A 71 -7.86 -12.75 10.60
C CYS A 71 -8.42 -12.17 9.29
N LEU A 72 -9.23 -11.10 9.38
CA LEU A 72 -9.75 -10.40 8.20
C LEU A 72 -8.65 -9.90 7.27
N SER A 73 -7.42 -9.72 7.76
CA SER A 73 -6.30 -9.28 6.93
C SER A 73 -5.79 -10.32 5.94
N ASP A 74 -6.12 -11.60 6.18
CA ASP A 74 -5.68 -12.74 5.37
C ASP A 74 -6.75 -13.19 4.37
N GLU A 75 -7.98 -12.68 4.53
CA GLU A 75 -9.07 -12.98 3.61
C GLU A 75 -8.69 -12.56 2.18
N PRO A 76 -9.01 -13.39 1.16
CA PRO A 76 -8.69 -13.10 -0.24
C PRO A 76 -9.19 -11.72 -0.69
N GLU A 77 -10.35 -11.30 -0.23
CA GLU A 77 -10.98 -10.02 -0.54
C GLU A 77 -10.17 -8.83 -0.02
N MET A 78 -9.51 -8.96 1.14
CA MET A 78 -8.64 -7.92 1.68
C MET A 78 -7.48 -7.65 0.72
N ASN A 79 -6.88 -8.71 0.15
CA ASN A 79 -5.82 -8.55 -0.82
C ASN A 79 -6.35 -7.98 -2.14
N ALA A 80 -7.46 -8.50 -2.65
CA ALA A 80 -7.99 -8.11 -3.96
C ALA A 80 -8.58 -6.69 -4.00
N LEU A 81 -9.13 -6.18 -2.90
CA LEU A 81 -9.90 -4.92 -2.91
C LEU A 81 -9.26 -3.78 -2.12
N VAL A 82 -8.48 -4.10 -1.08
CA VAL A 82 -7.99 -3.09 -0.13
C VAL A 82 -6.47 -2.95 -0.20
N ARG A 83 -5.73 -4.04 -0.42
CA ARG A 83 -4.26 -4.03 -0.48
C ARG A 83 -3.68 -4.00 -1.89
N ASP A 84 -4.52 -4.20 -2.90
CA ASP A 84 -4.13 -4.08 -4.31
C ASP A 84 -4.04 -2.60 -4.71
N LEU A 85 -2.81 -2.14 -4.96
CA LEU A 85 -2.54 -0.76 -5.35
C LEU A 85 -3.14 -0.41 -6.71
N GLY A 86 -3.26 -1.37 -7.63
CA GLY A 86 -3.91 -1.18 -8.92
C GLY A 86 -5.39 -0.84 -8.74
N VAL A 87 -6.10 -1.55 -7.85
CA VAL A 87 -7.51 -1.27 -7.52
C VAL A 87 -7.67 0.10 -6.86
N LEU A 88 -6.82 0.44 -5.88
CA LEU A 88 -6.85 1.76 -5.23
C LEU A 88 -6.53 2.89 -6.23
N ALA A 89 -5.58 2.67 -7.14
CA ALA A 89 -5.22 3.64 -8.16
C ALA A 89 -6.34 3.84 -9.19
N LEU A 90 -6.97 2.76 -9.66
CA LEU A 90 -8.12 2.84 -10.55
C LEU A 90 -9.27 3.63 -9.92
N ARG A 91 -9.56 3.38 -8.64
CA ARG A 91 -10.58 4.15 -7.92
C ARG A 91 -10.22 5.64 -7.84
N THR A 92 -8.97 5.96 -7.56
CA THR A 92 -8.48 7.35 -7.52
C THR A 92 -8.58 8.02 -8.90
N ILE A 93 -8.23 7.31 -9.97
CA ILE A 93 -8.37 7.81 -11.35
C ILE A 93 -9.84 8.04 -11.70
N HIS A 94 -10.74 7.12 -11.35
CA HIS A 94 -12.17 7.29 -11.55
C HIS A 94 -12.71 8.49 -10.77
N GLU A 95 -12.30 8.69 -9.52
CA GLU A 95 -12.72 9.84 -8.71
C GLU A 95 -12.20 11.18 -9.27
N ILE A 96 -10.99 11.21 -9.84
CA ILE A 96 -10.38 12.42 -10.42
C ILE A 96 -10.93 12.72 -11.83
N PHE A 97 -11.15 11.69 -12.65
CA PHE A 97 -11.46 11.84 -14.08
C PHE A 97 -12.90 11.46 -14.47
N GLY A 98 -13.70 10.93 -13.54
CA GLY A 98 -15.13 10.73 -13.70
C GLY A 98 -15.56 9.88 -14.91
N MET A 99 -14.77 8.87 -15.29
CA MET A 99 -15.08 7.94 -16.39
C MET A 99 -15.81 6.70 -15.90
#